data_AF-V9ECR5-F1
#
_entry.id   AF-V9ECR5-F1
#
_cell.length_a   1.000
_cell.length_b   1.000
_cell.length_c   1.000
_cell.angle_alpha   90.00
_cell.angle_beta   90.00
_cell.angle_gamma   90.00
#
_symmetry.space_group_name_H-M   'P 1'
#
loop_
_entity.id
_entity.type
_entity.pdbx_description
1 polymer ?
#
loop_
_entity_poly.entity_id
_entity_poly.type
_entity_poly.pdbx_seq_one_letter_code
_entity_poly.pdbx_strand_id
1 'polypeptide(L)'
;MTLAVVCAMDYPNNGVMFFDVEHNFSAKRLLQITIARIKLTRAGQEADNNELAAAVIKRIRVVKVNSIAAFVSKFKEMEDAMHSLKIKLLIIDCATTLFIKANDLSHAQRQHQMLRMARDLKLFADTYQAFVVVTNRATTVEGGLYTKPQLGDSWAHCVTTRFIMERHSLCHAMTIVKSSIAGYVVQPFTIKERGVEPVEVEDSSSRQAHFDELATHDDLLSDLAMTTLPMVDPACTLRSTQQSNAEDPDATQLISQSDEASQLQQDQMQETESSSFDIVSDSNSEEEHESFHWGAVTEE
;
A
#
# COMPACT_ATOMS: atom_id res chain seq x y z
N MET A 1 5.15 -6.75 12.87
CA MET A 1 5.04 -7.13 14.31
C MET A 1 5.83 -6.23 15.25
N THR A 2 7.13 -6.00 15.06
CA THR A 2 7.93 -5.15 15.97
C THR A 2 7.33 -3.76 16.18
N LEU A 3 6.91 -3.08 15.10
CA LEU A 3 6.22 -1.78 15.19
C LEU A 3 4.93 -1.83 16.02
N ALA A 4 4.15 -2.91 15.90
CA ALA A 4 2.92 -3.07 16.66
C ALA A 4 3.19 -3.16 18.17
N VAL A 5 4.21 -3.94 18.57
CA VAL A 5 4.60 -4.07 19.97
C VAL A 5 5.13 -2.75 20.51
N VAL A 6 6.03 -2.08 19.77
CA VAL A 6 6.60 -0.78 20.17
C VAL A 6 5.49 0.25 20.37
N CYS A 7 4.59 0.41 19.39
CA CYS A 7 3.47 1.34 19.50
C CYS A 7 2.55 1.02 20.70
N ALA A 8 2.25 -0.26 20.95
CA ALA A 8 1.39 -0.65 22.06
C ALA A 8 2.04 -0.45 23.45
N MET A 9 3.38 -0.39 23.50
CA MET A 9 4.15 -0.04 24.70
C MET A 9 4.23 1.48 24.89
N ASP A 10 4.55 2.22 23.82
CA ASP A 10 4.77 3.68 23.88
C ASP A 10 3.45 4.46 24.05
N TYR A 11 2.33 3.92 23.55
CA TYR A 11 1.00 4.52 23.66
C TYR A 11 0.02 3.60 24.43
N PRO A 12 0.10 3.55 25.77
CA PRO A 12 -0.62 2.56 26.57
C PRO A 12 -2.14 2.72 26.58
N ASN A 13 -2.66 3.87 26.16
CA ASN A 13 -4.08 4.18 26.07
C ASN A 13 -4.66 4.00 24.67
N ASN A 14 -3.84 3.51 23.72
CA ASN A 14 -4.19 3.41 22.32
C ASN A 14 -4.13 1.96 21.82
N GLY A 15 -4.93 1.69 20.79
CA GLY A 15 -4.93 0.42 20.09
C GLY A 15 -3.97 0.38 18.90
N VAL A 16 -3.63 -0.83 18.47
CA VAL A 16 -2.97 -1.10 17.18
C VAL A 16 -3.88 -2.01 16.38
N MET A 17 -4.12 -1.66 15.11
CA MET A 17 -4.87 -2.49 14.17
C MET A 17 -3.91 -3.11 13.15
N PHE A 18 -3.96 -4.42 12.99
CA PHE A 18 -3.12 -5.19 12.06
C PHE A 18 -3.99 -5.97 11.09
N PHE A 19 -4.01 -5.57 9.83
CA PHE A 19 -4.65 -6.32 8.75
C PHE A 19 -3.66 -7.35 8.18
N ASP A 20 -3.93 -8.61 8.47
CA ASP A 20 -3.18 -9.77 7.98
C ASP A 20 -3.83 -10.30 6.68
N VAL A 21 -3.31 -9.84 5.55
CA VAL A 21 -3.77 -10.19 4.21
C VAL A 21 -3.13 -11.50 3.73
N GLU A 22 -1.89 -11.75 4.15
CA GLU A 22 -1.11 -12.90 3.71
C GLU A 22 -1.33 -14.15 4.56
N HIS A 23 -1.97 -14.00 5.72
CA HIS A 23 -2.12 -15.05 6.72
C HIS A 23 -0.78 -15.56 7.27
N ASN A 24 0.22 -14.67 7.31
CA ASN A 24 1.58 -14.95 7.78
C ASN A 24 1.81 -14.48 9.23
N PHE A 25 0.76 -13.97 9.90
CA PHE A 25 0.86 -13.47 11.25
C PHE A 25 1.15 -14.60 12.26
N SER A 26 2.17 -14.40 13.11
CA SER A 26 2.59 -15.35 14.13
C SER A 26 2.40 -14.76 15.54
N ALA A 27 1.39 -15.26 16.25
CA ALA A 27 1.16 -14.89 17.65
C ALA A 27 2.33 -15.28 18.56
N LYS A 28 2.97 -16.42 18.28
CA LYS A 28 4.19 -16.86 18.99
C LYS A 28 5.30 -15.81 18.84
N ARG A 29 5.52 -15.31 17.63
CA ARG A 29 6.55 -14.30 17.36
C ARG A 29 6.21 -12.96 18.01
N LEU A 30 4.95 -12.54 17.98
CA LEU A 30 4.50 -11.34 18.67
C LEU A 30 4.79 -11.42 20.18
N LEU A 31 4.40 -12.52 20.82
CA LEU A 31 4.62 -12.74 22.26
C LEU A 31 6.10 -12.74 22.63
N GLN A 32 6.94 -13.42 21.83
CA GLN A 32 8.39 -13.42 22.03
C GLN A 32 8.97 -12.00 22.01
N ILE A 33 8.58 -11.20 21.00
CA ILE A 33 9.02 -9.80 20.88
C ILE A 33 8.57 -8.98 22.09
N THR A 34 7.32 -9.13 22.53
CA THR A 34 6.75 -8.40 23.66
C THR A 34 7.50 -8.71 24.97
N ILE A 35 7.67 -9.99 25.30
CA ILE A 35 8.37 -10.42 26.52
C ILE A 35 9.82 -9.92 26.50
N ALA A 36 10.52 -10.10 25.38
CA ALA A 36 11.92 -9.72 25.28
C ALA A 36 12.12 -8.19 25.35
N ARG A 37 11.15 -7.38 24.87
CA ARG A 37 11.18 -5.92 25.04
C ARG A 37 10.88 -5.48 26.47
N ILE A 38 9.87 -6.07 27.11
CA ILE A 38 9.54 -5.80 28.53
C ILE A 38 10.76 -6.07 29.43
N LYS A 39 11.43 -7.20 29.23
CA LYS A 39 12.62 -7.60 29.99
C LYS A 39 13.75 -6.58 29.89
N LEU A 40 13.95 -5.95 28.72
CA LEU A 40 14.97 -4.91 28.59
C LEU A 40 14.59 -3.65 29.38
N THR A 41 13.36 -3.14 29.19
CA THR A 41 12.95 -1.87 29.78
C THR A 41 12.88 -1.92 31.30
N ARG A 42 12.67 -3.09 31.89
CA ARG A 42 12.50 -3.28 33.34
C ARG A 42 13.55 -4.21 33.96
N ALA A 43 14.76 -4.25 33.40
CA ALA A 43 15.85 -5.03 33.97
C ALA A 43 16.04 -4.68 35.46
N GLY A 44 15.79 -5.65 36.36
CA GLY A 44 15.90 -5.47 37.81
C GLY A 44 14.58 -5.38 38.61
N GLN A 45 13.41 -5.45 37.97
CA GLN A 45 12.11 -5.56 38.68
C GLN A 45 11.54 -6.98 38.55
N GLU A 46 11.21 -7.62 39.69
CA GLU A 46 10.41 -8.85 39.72
C GLU A 46 8.93 -8.51 39.46
N ALA A 47 8.59 -8.27 38.20
CA ALA A 47 7.20 -8.22 37.76
C ALA A 47 6.84 -9.52 37.04
N ASP A 48 5.56 -9.91 37.09
CA ASP A 48 5.06 -10.95 36.22
C ASP A 48 5.05 -10.46 34.77
N ASN A 49 6.15 -10.74 34.07
CA ASN A 49 6.34 -10.38 32.67
C ASN A 49 5.21 -10.90 31.77
N ASN A 50 4.53 -11.99 32.17
CA ASN A 50 3.45 -12.57 31.39
C ASN A 50 2.18 -11.74 31.48
N GLU A 51 1.82 -11.24 32.66
CA GLU A 51 0.65 -10.36 32.84
C GLU A 51 0.84 -9.06 32.05
N LEU A 52 2.02 -8.45 32.13
CA LEU A 52 2.31 -7.24 31.39
C LEU A 52 2.32 -7.49 29.87
N ALA A 53 2.86 -8.62 29.42
CA ALA A 53 2.82 -9.00 28.03
C ALA A 53 1.37 -9.19 27.54
N ALA A 54 0.51 -9.82 28.35
CA ALA A 54 -0.92 -9.97 28.04
C ALA A 54 -1.62 -8.60 27.92
N ALA A 55 -1.31 -7.65 28.81
CA ALA A 55 -1.84 -6.29 28.75
C ALA A 55 -1.43 -5.54 27.46
N VAL A 56 -0.18 -5.69 27.02
CA VAL A 56 0.31 -5.10 25.76
C VAL A 56 -0.37 -5.76 24.56
N ILE A 57 -0.42 -7.09 24.52
CA ILE A 57 -0.99 -7.84 23.40
C ILE A 57 -2.50 -7.57 23.26
N LYS A 58 -3.23 -7.39 24.36
CA LYS A 58 -4.67 -7.06 24.34
C LYS A 58 -4.98 -5.78 23.55
N ARG A 59 -4.01 -4.88 23.39
CA ARG A 59 -4.14 -3.64 22.61
C ARG A 59 -3.92 -3.83 21.11
N ILE A 60 -3.35 -4.96 20.71
CA ILE A 60 -3.03 -5.28 19.31
C ILE A 60 -4.15 -6.16 18.75
N ARG A 61 -4.97 -5.60 17.87
CA ARG A 61 -6.06 -6.30 17.19
C ARG A 61 -5.59 -6.76 15.82
N VAL A 62 -5.75 -8.05 15.54
CA VAL A 62 -5.36 -8.63 14.25
C VAL A 62 -6.63 -9.04 13.50
N VAL A 63 -6.79 -8.56 12.28
CA VAL A 63 -7.93 -8.85 11.41
C VAL A 63 -7.40 -9.52 10.15
N LYS A 64 -7.88 -10.72 9.88
CA LYS A 64 -7.56 -11.43 8.64
C LYS A 64 -8.48 -10.96 7.53
N VAL A 65 -7.92 -10.63 6.38
CA VAL A 65 -8.67 -10.22 5.19
C VAL A 65 -8.13 -10.95 3.96
N ASN A 66 -9.01 -11.28 3.02
CA ASN A 66 -8.64 -12.06 1.83
C ASN A 66 -9.07 -11.39 0.51
N SER A 67 -9.79 -10.28 0.57
CA SER A 67 -10.28 -9.53 -0.57
C SER A 67 -10.34 -8.03 -0.28
N ILE A 68 -10.39 -7.22 -1.34
CA ILE A 68 -10.53 -5.76 -1.23
C ILE A 68 -11.86 -5.41 -0.56
N ALA A 69 -12.96 -6.09 -0.92
CA ALA A 69 -14.27 -5.85 -0.32
C ALA A 69 -14.28 -6.14 1.19
N ALA A 70 -13.66 -7.25 1.61
CA ALA A 70 -13.53 -7.58 3.03
C ALA A 70 -12.68 -6.54 3.78
N PHE A 71 -11.58 -6.09 3.17
CA PHE A 71 -10.76 -5.02 3.72
C PHE A 71 -11.55 -3.73 3.89
N VAL A 72 -12.25 -3.25 2.84
CA VAL A 72 -13.02 -2.00 2.88
C VAL A 72 -14.11 -2.06 3.95
N SER A 73 -14.83 -3.17 4.05
CA SER A 73 -15.85 -3.36 5.08
C SER A 73 -15.25 -3.28 6.49
N LYS A 74 -14.17 -4.03 6.76
CA LYS A 74 -13.51 -4.03 8.07
C LYS A 74 -12.80 -2.73 8.40
N PHE A 75 -12.31 -2.01 7.39
CA PHE A 75 -11.75 -0.68 7.55
C PHE A 75 -12.83 0.31 8.00
N LYS A 76 -14.01 0.27 7.37
CA LYS A 76 -15.14 1.12 7.75
C LYS A 76 -15.68 0.80 9.15
N GLU A 77 -15.86 -0.48 9.48
CA GLU A 77 -16.24 -0.89 10.85
C GLU A 77 -15.25 -0.36 11.90
N MET A 78 -13.96 -0.37 11.57
CA MET A 78 -12.89 0.14 12.43
C MET A 78 -12.94 1.66 12.57
N GLU A 79 -13.22 2.38 11.48
CA GLU A 79 -13.39 3.83 11.45
C GLU A 79 -14.60 4.28 12.27
N ASP A 80 -15.75 3.60 12.12
CA ASP A 80 -16.96 3.85 12.90
C ASP A 80 -16.73 3.60 14.40
N ALA A 81 -15.89 2.61 14.74
CA ALA A 81 -15.54 2.27 16.12
C ALA A 81 -14.34 3.05 16.68
N MET A 82 -13.83 4.07 15.98
CA MET A 82 -12.55 4.70 16.30
C MET A 82 -12.53 5.39 17.68
N HIS A 83 -13.65 5.97 18.12
CA HIS A 83 -13.77 6.56 19.46
C HIS A 83 -13.49 5.57 20.60
N SER A 84 -13.90 4.31 20.41
CA SER A 84 -13.73 3.23 21.38
C SER A 84 -12.36 2.55 21.24
N LEU A 85 -11.88 2.39 20.00
CA LEU A 85 -10.64 1.67 19.72
C LEU A 85 -9.37 2.51 19.93
N LYS A 86 -9.46 3.85 19.76
CA LYS A 86 -8.36 4.81 19.91
C LYS A 86 -7.07 4.34 19.21
N ILE A 87 -7.18 3.96 17.93
CA ILE A 87 -6.07 3.37 17.18
C ILE A 87 -4.97 4.40 16.96
N LYS A 88 -3.73 4.09 17.35
CA LYS A 88 -2.56 4.93 17.07
C LYS A 88 -1.71 4.43 15.90
N LEU A 89 -1.81 3.14 15.58
CA LEU A 89 -1.09 2.52 14.47
C LEU A 89 -1.99 1.53 13.72
N LEU A 90 -2.05 1.71 12.41
CA LEU A 90 -2.67 0.82 11.45
C LEU A 90 -1.57 0.17 10.60
N ILE A 91 -1.55 -1.17 10.53
CA ILE A 91 -0.64 -1.94 9.69
C ILE A 91 -1.43 -2.76 8.68
N ILE A 92 -1.01 -2.75 7.42
CA ILE A 92 -1.56 -3.62 6.36
C ILE A 92 -0.43 -4.49 5.80
N ASP A 93 -0.53 -5.79 6.03
CA ASP A 93 0.50 -6.77 5.65
C ASP A 93 -0.08 -7.90 4.76
N CYS A 94 0.05 -7.85 3.43
CA CYS A 94 0.56 -6.76 2.60
C CYS A 94 -0.53 -6.23 1.66
N ALA A 95 -0.48 -4.94 1.31
CA ALA A 95 -1.46 -4.36 0.39
C ALA A 95 -1.38 -4.96 -1.01
N THR A 96 -0.19 -5.37 -1.45
CA THR A 96 -0.01 -5.99 -2.77
C THR A 96 -0.90 -7.21 -2.98
N THR A 97 -1.03 -8.04 -1.95
CA THR A 97 -1.82 -9.27 -2.04
C THR A 97 -3.31 -8.98 -2.25
N LEU A 98 -3.83 -7.84 -1.76
CA LEU A 98 -5.22 -7.44 -2.00
C LEU A 98 -5.50 -7.19 -3.49
N PHE A 99 -4.55 -6.57 -4.18
CA PHE A 99 -4.73 -6.18 -5.59
C PHE A 99 -4.31 -7.26 -6.57
N ILE A 100 -3.33 -8.12 -6.24
CA ILE A 100 -2.93 -9.23 -7.11
C ILE A 100 -4.00 -10.32 -7.16
N LYS A 101 -4.65 -10.62 -6.04
CA LYS A 101 -5.70 -11.67 -5.98
C LYS A 101 -7.03 -11.24 -6.59
N ALA A 102 -7.18 -9.96 -6.98
CA ALA A 102 -8.40 -9.43 -7.57
C ALA A 102 -8.48 -9.74 -9.07
N ASN A 103 -8.62 -11.03 -9.38
CA ASN A 103 -8.62 -11.55 -10.76
C ASN A 103 -9.80 -11.04 -11.59
N ASP A 104 -10.91 -10.68 -10.94
CA ASP A 104 -12.15 -10.24 -11.61
C ASP A 104 -12.10 -8.77 -12.07
N LEU A 105 -11.05 -8.03 -11.74
CA LEU A 105 -10.93 -6.60 -12.04
C LEU A 105 -9.97 -6.35 -13.20
N SER A 106 -10.33 -5.40 -14.08
CA SER A 106 -9.41 -4.90 -15.10
C SER A 106 -8.20 -4.19 -14.47
N HIS A 107 -7.12 -4.03 -15.23
CA HIS A 107 -5.93 -3.31 -14.74
C HIS A 107 -6.29 -1.89 -14.27
N ALA A 108 -7.08 -1.16 -15.05
CA ALA A 108 -7.52 0.19 -14.71
C ALA A 108 -8.39 0.22 -13.43
N GLN A 109 -9.30 -0.75 -13.25
CA GLN A 109 -10.13 -0.85 -12.05
C GLN A 109 -9.29 -1.14 -10.80
N ARG A 110 -8.32 -2.07 -10.90
CA ARG A 110 -7.38 -2.36 -9.79
C ARG A 110 -6.58 -1.12 -9.41
N GLN A 111 -6.05 -0.40 -10.41
CA GLN A 111 -5.28 0.82 -10.17
C GLN A 111 -6.15 1.91 -9.52
N HIS A 112 -7.39 2.09 -9.98
CA HIS A 112 -8.33 3.03 -9.38
C HIS A 112 -8.64 2.69 -7.92
N GLN A 113 -8.95 1.43 -7.61
CA GLN A 113 -9.21 0.99 -6.24
C GLN A 113 -7.98 1.14 -5.34
N MET A 114 -6.80 0.86 -5.87
CA MET A 114 -5.52 1.05 -5.17
C MET A 114 -5.29 2.53 -4.81
N LEU A 115 -5.49 3.45 -5.75
CA LEU A 115 -5.33 4.88 -5.50
C LEU A 115 -6.39 5.42 -4.53
N ARG A 116 -7.63 4.91 -4.62
CA ARG A 116 -8.68 5.22 -3.66
C ARG A 116 -8.30 4.76 -2.24
N MET A 117 -7.80 3.54 -2.09
CA MET A 117 -7.30 3.05 -0.81
C MET A 117 -6.17 3.93 -0.27
N ALA A 118 -5.21 4.33 -1.11
CA ALA A 118 -4.13 5.21 -0.67
C ALA A 118 -4.63 6.56 -0.14
N ARG A 119 -5.62 7.16 -0.83
CA ARG A 119 -6.29 8.38 -0.38
C ARG A 119 -6.99 8.18 0.97
N ASP A 120 -7.78 7.12 1.09
CA ASP A 120 -8.59 6.86 2.29
C ASP A 120 -7.68 6.60 3.51
N LEU A 121 -6.57 5.88 3.31
CA LEU A 121 -5.56 5.66 4.35
C LEU A 121 -4.85 6.95 4.78
N LYS A 122 -4.58 7.86 3.83
CA LYS A 122 -3.97 9.16 4.14
C LYS A 122 -4.94 10.04 4.92
N LEU A 123 -6.20 10.11 4.48
CA LEU A 123 -7.25 10.84 5.18
C LEU A 123 -7.42 10.30 6.61
N PHE A 124 -7.41 8.98 6.79
CA PHE A 124 -7.47 8.35 8.11
C PHE A 124 -6.29 8.76 9.00
N ALA A 125 -5.07 8.71 8.46
CA ALA A 125 -3.86 9.10 9.20
C ALA A 125 -3.95 10.55 9.69
N ASP A 126 -4.37 11.46 8.82
CA ASP A 126 -4.47 12.89 9.10
C ASP A 126 -5.61 13.19 10.08
N THR A 127 -6.78 12.58 9.88
CA THR A 127 -7.98 12.79 10.71
C THR A 127 -7.77 12.32 12.15
N TYR A 128 -7.18 11.14 12.32
CA TYR A 128 -7.04 10.52 13.64
C TYR A 128 -5.64 10.67 14.25
N GLN A 129 -4.73 11.39 13.57
CA GLN A 129 -3.34 11.53 13.99
C GLN A 129 -2.68 10.16 14.26
N ALA A 130 -2.97 9.20 13.39
CA ALA A 130 -2.54 7.81 13.49
C ALA A 130 -1.44 7.50 12.47
N PHE A 131 -0.54 6.59 12.84
CA PHE A 131 0.46 6.09 11.91
C PHE A 131 -0.16 5.02 11.02
N VAL A 132 0.08 5.07 9.72
CA VAL A 132 -0.34 4.04 8.77
C VAL A 132 0.90 3.46 8.11
N VAL A 133 1.06 2.14 8.23
CA VAL A 133 2.18 1.39 7.65
C VAL A 133 1.63 0.32 6.73
N VAL A 134 2.11 0.31 5.49
CA VAL A 134 1.70 -0.66 4.48
C VAL A 134 2.93 -1.38 3.96
N THR A 135 2.89 -2.70 3.91
CA THR A 135 3.94 -3.49 3.25
C THR A 135 3.60 -3.71 1.79
N ASN A 136 4.62 -3.66 0.94
CA ASN A 136 4.54 -3.91 -0.48
C ASN A 136 5.62 -4.93 -0.85
N ARG A 137 5.23 -5.95 -1.61
CA ARG A 137 6.15 -6.94 -2.14
C ARG A 137 7.00 -6.35 -3.27
N ALA A 138 8.19 -6.90 -3.43
CA ALA A 138 9.05 -6.65 -4.59
C ALA A 138 9.05 -7.88 -5.49
N THR A 139 9.12 -7.66 -6.80
CA THR A 139 9.39 -8.71 -7.80
C THR A 139 10.71 -8.46 -8.49
N THR A 140 11.35 -9.55 -8.89
CA THR A 140 12.56 -9.51 -9.70
C THR A 140 12.16 -9.35 -11.16
N VAL A 141 12.80 -8.43 -11.88
CA VAL A 141 12.56 -8.23 -13.32
C VAL A 141 13.41 -9.22 -14.11
N GLU A 142 12.92 -9.62 -15.30
CA GLU A 142 13.58 -10.59 -16.19
C GLU A 142 15.08 -10.29 -16.33
N GLY A 143 15.90 -11.30 -16.03
CA GLY A 143 17.36 -11.20 -15.97
C GLY A 143 17.94 -11.15 -14.55
N GLY A 144 17.13 -11.00 -13.50
CA GLY A 144 17.63 -11.07 -12.12
C GLY A 144 18.41 -9.85 -11.63
N LEU A 145 18.55 -8.83 -12.50
CA LEU A 145 19.48 -7.72 -12.31
C LEU A 145 18.98 -6.68 -11.30
N TYR A 146 17.67 -6.51 -11.16
CA TYR A 146 17.09 -5.57 -10.20
C TYR A 146 15.69 -5.98 -9.74
N THR A 147 15.27 -5.44 -8.59
CA THR A 147 13.93 -5.63 -8.03
C THR A 147 13.08 -4.39 -8.23
N LYS A 148 11.77 -4.57 -8.43
CA LYS A 148 10.80 -3.50 -8.51
C LYS A 148 9.63 -3.72 -7.54
N PRO A 149 9.07 -2.65 -6.94
CA PRO A 149 7.88 -2.76 -6.11
C PRO A 149 6.66 -3.19 -6.95
N GLN A 150 5.86 -4.13 -6.44
CA GLN A 150 4.72 -4.68 -7.19
C GLN A 150 3.56 -3.70 -7.37
N LEU A 151 3.33 -2.78 -6.42
CA LEU A 151 2.28 -1.74 -6.56
C LEU A 151 2.63 -0.61 -7.55
N GLY A 152 3.87 -0.59 -8.07
CA GLY A 152 4.30 0.37 -9.10
C GLY A 152 4.39 1.83 -8.68
N ASP A 153 4.63 2.70 -9.67
CA ASP A 153 4.95 4.11 -9.45
C ASP A 153 3.76 4.94 -9.00
N SER A 154 2.54 4.64 -9.48
CA SER A 154 1.34 5.35 -9.03
C SER A 154 1.17 5.27 -7.51
N TRP A 155 1.41 4.10 -6.90
CA TRP A 155 1.41 3.96 -5.44
C TRP A 155 2.59 4.69 -4.79
N ALA A 156 3.77 4.64 -5.41
CA ALA A 156 4.96 5.33 -4.91
C ALA A 156 4.78 6.85 -4.77
N HIS A 157 3.94 7.47 -5.61
CA HIS A 157 3.62 8.89 -5.51
C HIS A 157 2.67 9.20 -4.34
N CYS A 158 1.78 8.29 -3.97
CA CYS A 158 0.81 8.49 -2.89
C CYS A 158 1.41 8.43 -1.48
N VAL A 159 2.48 7.66 -1.29
CA VAL A 159 3.11 7.46 0.03
C VAL A 159 4.05 8.60 0.41
N THR A 160 4.10 8.94 1.70
CA THR A 160 4.92 10.03 2.25
C THR A 160 6.36 9.60 2.52
N THR A 161 6.55 8.41 3.10
CA THR A 161 7.85 7.83 3.41
C THR A 161 7.95 6.41 2.86
N ARG A 162 9.09 6.06 2.26
CA ARG A 162 9.36 4.73 1.70
C ARG A 162 10.65 4.17 2.27
N PHE A 163 10.52 2.96 2.81
CA PHE A 163 11.64 2.13 3.23
C PHE A 163 11.79 0.95 2.27
N ILE A 164 13.02 0.66 1.87
CA ILE A 164 13.39 -0.59 1.20
C ILE A 164 14.07 -1.46 2.24
N MET A 165 13.66 -2.72 2.34
CA MET A 165 14.25 -3.70 3.25
C MET A 165 14.98 -4.73 2.40
N GLU A 166 16.30 -4.77 2.53
CA GLU A 166 17.16 -5.67 1.77
C GLU A 166 17.79 -6.70 2.71
N ARG A 167 17.96 -7.92 2.21
CA ARG A 167 18.64 -8.99 2.93
C ARG A 167 19.98 -9.25 2.25
N HIS A 168 21.06 -8.98 2.96
CA HIS A 168 22.41 -9.38 2.57
C HIS A 168 22.77 -10.70 3.27
N SER A 169 23.94 -11.25 2.93
CA SER A 169 24.44 -12.52 3.47
C SER A 169 24.58 -12.51 5.00
N LEU A 170 25.01 -11.39 5.59
CA LEU A 170 25.34 -11.28 7.01
C LEU A 170 24.40 -10.37 7.81
N CYS A 171 23.68 -9.47 7.15
CA CYS A 171 22.78 -8.50 7.80
C CYS A 171 21.59 -8.15 6.92
N HIS A 172 20.62 -7.46 7.50
CA HIS A 172 19.58 -6.79 6.73
C HIS A 172 19.89 -5.29 6.68
N ALA A 173 19.51 -4.63 5.61
CA ALA A 173 19.64 -3.18 5.46
C ALA A 173 18.25 -2.56 5.27
N MET A 174 18.01 -1.45 5.95
CA MET A 174 16.82 -0.62 5.75
C MET A 174 17.26 0.69 5.11
N THR A 175 16.73 1.00 3.93
CA THR A 175 17.07 2.19 3.17
C THR A 175 15.88 3.12 3.07
N ILE A 176 16.05 4.39 3.45
CA ILE A 176 15.06 5.44 3.21
C ILE A 176 15.26 5.97 1.79
N VAL A 177 14.30 5.71 0.90
CA VAL A 177 14.38 6.15 -0.51
C VAL A 177 13.44 7.30 -0.84
N LYS A 178 12.48 7.58 0.03
CA LYS A 178 11.59 8.74 -0.07
C LYS A 178 11.20 9.15 1.34
N SER A 179 11.36 10.42 1.67
CA SER A 179 10.82 11.03 2.88
C SER A 179 10.78 12.54 2.69
N SER A 180 9.84 13.22 3.36
CA SER A 180 9.79 14.68 3.43
C SER A 180 10.67 15.27 4.54
N ILE A 181 11.23 14.42 5.41
CA ILE A 181 11.98 14.85 6.60
C ILE A 181 13.41 14.30 6.57
N ALA A 182 13.57 13.03 6.20
CA ALA A 182 14.87 12.37 6.19
C ALA A 182 15.46 12.32 4.77
N GLY A 183 16.78 12.50 4.66
CA GLY A 183 17.51 12.23 3.43
C GLY A 183 17.62 10.73 3.13
N TYR A 184 18.35 10.41 2.07
CA TYR A 184 18.73 9.03 1.77
C TYR A 184 19.64 8.49 2.87
N VAL A 185 19.22 7.42 3.55
CA VAL A 185 19.96 6.80 4.66
C VAL A 185 19.84 5.29 4.54
N VAL A 186 20.97 4.59 4.69
CA VAL A 186 21.04 3.13 4.78
C VAL A 186 21.41 2.77 6.22
N GLN A 187 20.54 2.02 6.90
CA GLN A 187 20.76 1.58 8.27
C GLN A 187 20.78 0.05 8.33
N PRO A 188 21.92 -0.58 8.69
CA PRO A 188 21.96 -2.01 8.94
C PRO A 188 21.18 -2.38 10.20
N PHE A 189 20.48 -3.52 10.14
CA PHE A 189 19.74 -4.10 11.25
C PHE A 189 19.84 -5.63 11.26
N THR A 190 19.51 -6.20 12.41
CA THR A 190 19.38 -7.64 12.62
C THR A 190 18.02 -7.96 13.24
N ILE A 191 17.59 -9.20 13.11
CA ILE A 191 16.33 -9.69 13.66
C ILE A 191 16.65 -10.64 14.81
N LYS A 192 16.48 -10.17 16.04
CA LYS A 192 16.70 -10.92 17.29
C LYS A 192 15.36 -11.20 17.97
N GLU A 193 15.37 -11.79 19.16
CA GLU A 193 14.14 -12.11 19.90
C GLU A 193 13.24 -10.89 20.12
N ARG A 194 13.82 -9.70 20.33
CA ARG A 194 13.08 -8.43 20.56
C ARG A 194 12.62 -7.75 19.27
N GLY A 195 12.78 -8.43 18.13
CA GLY A 195 12.38 -7.96 16.82
C GLY A 195 13.54 -7.37 16.04
N VAL A 196 13.25 -6.28 15.31
CA VAL A 196 14.25 -5.50 14.57
C VAL A 196 15.09 -4.69 15.55
N GLU A 197 16.41 -4.84 15.47
CA GLU A 197 17.42 -4.16 16.29
C GLU A 197 18.57 -3.65 15.41
N PRO A 198 19.21 -2.52 15.75
CA PRO A 198 20.40 -2.05 15.05
C PRO A 198 21.54 -3.08 15.18
N VAL A 199 22.42 -3.13 14.19
CA VAL A 199 23.67 -3.90 14.32
C VAL A 199 24.60 -3.14 15.26
N GLU A 200 24.96 -3.77 16.39
CA GLU A 200 25.98 -3.25 17.29
C GLU A 200 27.31 -3.21 16.52
N VAL A 201 27.86 -2.00 16.39
CA VAL A 201 29.21 -1.81 15.85
C VAL A 201 30.15 -1.97 17.04
N GLU A 202 30.78 -3.13 17.21
CA GLU A 202 31.95 -3.22 18.09
C GLU A 202 33.00 -2.22 17.60
N ASP A 203 33.61 -1.50 18.53
CA ASP A 203 34.43 -0.30 18.30
C ASP A 203 35.43 -0.41 17.12
N SER A 204 35.19 0.43 16.11
CA SER A 204 36.14 1.29 15.37
C SER A 204 37.60 0.85 15.16
N SER A 205 37.90 -0.38 14.75
CA SER A 205 39.26 -0.72 14.26
C SER A 205 39.36 -1.74 13.12
N SER A 206 38.30 -2.46 12.76
CA SER A 206 38.37 -3.53 11.74
C SER A 206 37.58 -3.28 10.45
N ARG A 207 36.74 -2.23 10.38
CA ARG A 207 35.88 -1.98 9.21
C ARG A 207 36.44 -1.01 8.17
N GLN A 208 37.53 -0.32 8.47
CA GLN A 208 38.17 0.54 7.47
C GLN A 208 38.81 -0.27 6.33
N ALA A 209 39.08 -1.56 6.56
CA ALA A 209 39.63 -2.45 5.53
C ALA A 209 38.58 -3.10 4.61
N HIS A 210 37.27 -3.05 4.93
CA HIS A 210 36.26 -3.80 4.18
C HIS A 210 35.30 -2.92 3.35
N PHE A 211 35.31 -1.61 3.57
CA PHE A 211 34.57 -0.65 2.73
C PHE A 211 35.36 -0.20 1.49
N ASP A 212 36.70 -0.30 1.49
CA ASP A 212 37.52 0.03 0.32
C ASP A 212 37.38 -0.97 -0.83
N GLU A 213 36.94 -2.21 -0.55
CA GLU A 213 36.74 -3.21 -1.62
C GLU A 213 35.48 -2.94 -2.46
N LEU A 214 34.48 -2.22 -1.92
CA LEU A 214 33.31 -1.76 -2.69
C LEU A 214 33.54 -0.43 -3.44
N ALA A 215 34.66 0.26 -3.16
CA ALA A 215 35.03 1.51 -3.83
C ALA A 215 35.81 1.28 -5.13
N THR A 216 36.25 0.06 -5.41
CA THR A 216 37.04 -0.29 -6.61
C THR A 216 36.17 -0.60 -7.83
N HIS A 217 35.23 0.27 -8.20
CA HIS A 217 34.65 0.27 -9.56
C HIS A 217 34.18 1.65 -10.05
N ASP A 218 34.74 2.75 -9.52
CA ASP A 218 34.52 4.08 -10.10
C ASP A 218 35.45 4.36 -11.30
N ASP A 219 36.57 3.62 -11.41
CA ASP A 219 37.53 3.77 -12.51
C ASP A 219 37.04 3.18 -13.85
N LEU A 220 36.09 2.22 -13.83
CA LEU A 220 35.49 1.68 -15.06
C LEU A 220 34.42 2.60 -15.67
N LEU A 221 33.89 3.56 -14.91
CA LEU A 221 32.97 4.58 -15.42
C LEU A 221 33.72 5.77 -16.04
N SER A 222 34.96 6.02 -15.60
CA SER A 222 35.81 7.07 -16.18
C SER A 222 36.31 6.72 -17.59
N ASP A 223 36.62 5.44 -17.85
CA ASP A 223 37.09 4.99 -19.18
C ASP A 223 35.97 4.89 -20.23
N LEU A 224 34.70 4.70 -19.81
CA LEU A 224 33.55 4.70 -20.73
C LEU A 224 33.12 6.12 -21.14
N ALA A 225 33.51 7.14 -20.37
CA ALA A 225 33.21 8.54 -20.66
C ALA A 225 34.03 9.13 -21.83
N MET A 226 35.07 8.43 -22.28
CA MET A 226 35.95 8.88 -23.38
C MET A 226 35.69 8.19 -24.73
N THR A 227 34.79 7.21 -24.78
CA THR A 227 34.29 6.65 -26.05
C THR A 227 33.03 7.39 -26.48
N THR A 228 33.17 8.23 -27.51
CA THR A 228 32.09 8.94 -28.20
C THR A 228 31.02 7.96 -28.70
N LEU A 229 29.97 7.75 -27.91
CA LEU A 229 28.72 7.15 -28.36
C LEU A 229 27.84 8.25 -28.99
N PRO A 230 27.09 7.95 -30.06
CA PRO A 230 26.32 8.93 -30.79
C PRO A 230 25.32 9.62 -29.86
N MET A 231 25.40 10.95 -29.82
CA MET A 231 24.59 11.83 -29.01
C MET A 231 23.11 11.64 -29.41
N VAL A 232 22.32 11.04 -28.53
CA VAL A 232 20.86 11.01 -28.68
C VAL A 232 20.34 12.41 -28.39
N ASP A 233 19.61 12.98 -29.35
CA ASP A 233 19.02 14.32 -29.31
C ASP A 233 18.21 14.54 -28.00
N PRO A 234 18.50 15.62 -27.22
CA PRO A 234 17.78 15.95 -25.98
C PRO A 234 16.28 16.26 -26.18
N ALA A 235 15.79 16.36 -27.42
CA ALA A 235 14.37 16.57 -27.69
C ALA A 235 13.47 15.35 -27.36
N CYS A 236 14.03 14.16 -27.07
CA CYS A 236 13.24 12.94 -26.92
C CYS A 236 12.84 12.58 -25.46
N THR A 237 13.35 13.27 -24.44
CA THR A 237 13.05 13.00 -23.02
C THR A 237 11.95 13.89 -22.42
N LEU A 238 11.36 14.80 -23.21
CA LEU A 238 10.35 15.75 -22.76
C LEU A 238 9.03 15.72 -23.58
N ARG A 239 8.72 14.59 -24.22
CA ARG A 239 7.40 14.33 -24.80
C ARG A 239 6.88 12.95 -24.44
N SER A 240 6.51 12.76 -23.18
CA SER A 240 5.57 11.69 -22.82
C SER A 240 4.63 12.09 -21.68
N THR A 241 4.23 13.37 -21.71
CA THR A 241 2.95 13.81 -21.16
C THR A 241 2.19 14.42 -22.33
N GLN A 242 1.06 13.83 -22.70
CA GLN A 242 0.27 14.06 -23.92
C GLN A 242 0.70 13.24 -25.15
N GLN A 243 0.29 11.97 -25.16
CA GLN A 243 -0.33 11.35 -26.34
C GLN A 243 -1.10 10.11 -25.89
N SER A 244 -2.43 10.22 -25.92
CA SER A 244 -3.36 9.10 -25.84
C SER A 244 -3.36 8.38 -27.19
N ASN A 245 -2.85 7.16 -27.23
CA ASN A 245 -3.24 6.20 -28.26
C ASN A 245 -3.86 4.99 -27.55
N ALA A 246 -5.15 4.82 -27.78
CA ALA A 246 -5.84 3.57 -27.53
C ALA A 246 -5.40 2.58 -28.61
N GLU A 247 -4.74 1.50 -28.21
CA GLU A 247 -4.67 0.29 -29.02
C GLU A 247 -5.56 -0.76 -28.34
N ASP A 248 -6.71 -0.94 -28.97
CA ASP A 248 -7.73 -1.93 -28.68
C ASP A 248 -7.33 -3.28 -29.31
N PRO A 249 -7.21 -4.38 -28.55
CA PRO A 249 -6.95 -5.69 -29.12
C PRO A 249 -8.27 -6.45 -29.24
N ASP A 250 -9.14 -6.06 -30.18
CA ASP A 250 -10.23 -6.92 -30.63
C ASP A 250 -10.48 -6.74 -32.14
N ALA A 251 -9.61 -7.35 -32.95
CA ALA A 251 -9.83 -7.52 -34.38
C ALA A 251 -10.19 -8.98 -34.64
N THR A 252 -11.49 -9.20 -34.76
CA THR A 252 -12.13 -10.43 -35.21
C THR A 252 -11.54 -10.91 -36.54
N GLN A 253 -11.25 -12.21 -36.61
CA GLN A 253 -10.91 -12.91 -37.86
C GLN A 253 -12.07 -12.80 -38.84
N LEU A 254 -11.88 -12.09 -39.96
CA LEU A 254 -12.76 -12.17 -41.12
C LEU A 254 -12.07 -12.95 -42.23
N ILE A 255 -12.57 -14.17 -42.41
CA ILE A 255 -12.29 -15.06 -43.54
C ILE A 255 -12.95 -14.44 -44.78
N SER A 256 -12.14 -14.24 -45.81
CA SER A 256 -12.56 -13.95 -47.17
C SER A 256 -13.35 -15.12 -47.77
N GLN A 257 -14.56 -14.87 -48.25
CA GLN A 257 -15.17 -15.62 -49.35
C GLN A 257 -16.16 -14.76 -50.12
N SER A 258 -16.27 -15.08 -51.39
CA SER A 258 -16.72 -14.28 -52.52
C SER A 258 -18.19 -14.50 -52.89
N ASP A 259 -18.70 -13.52 -53.64
CA ASP A 259 -19.65 -13.59 -54.76
C ASP A 259 -21.19 -13.61 -54.58
N GLU A 260 -21.77 -12.67 -55.35
CA GLU A 260 -23.02 -12.65 -56.11
C GLU A 260 -24.39 -12.25 -55.49
N ALA A 261 -24.82 -11.07 -55.97
CA ALA A 261 -26.10 -10.78 -56.66
C ALA A 261 -27.41 -10.63 -55.87
N SER A 262 -27.96 -9.40 -55.88
CA SER A 262 -29.23 -9.00 -56.56
C SER A 262 -30.06 -7.93 -55.81
N GLN A 263 -30.20 -6.77 -56.47
CA GLN A 263 -31.35 -5.85 -56.62
C GLN A 263 -32.41 -5.68 -55.49
N LEU A 264 -32.66 -4.43 -55.08
CA LEU A 264 -33.85 -3.58 -55.42
C LEU A 264 -34.02 -2.38 -54.44
N GLN A 265 -34.26 -1.19 -55.01
CA GLN A 265 -35.16 -0.06 -54.65
C GLN A 265 -35.47 0.28 -53.17
N GLN A 266 -35.76 1.52 -52.71
CA GLN A 266 -35.73 2.93 -53.16
C GLN A 266 -36.30 3.77 -51.96
N ASP A 267 -35.98 5.07 -51.88
CA ASP A 267 -36.63 6.14 -51.07
C ASP A 267 -36.59 6.05 -49.52
N GLN A 268 -36.49 7.10 -48.70
CA GLN A 268 -36.64 8.56 -48.87
C GLN A 268 -35.98 9.33 -47.70
N MET A 269 -35.82 10.64 -47.90
CA MET A 269 -35.36 11.76 -47.03
C MET A 269 -35.92 11.74 -45.58
N GLN A 270 -35.34 12.38 -44.55
CA GLN A 270 -35.09 13.82 -44.42
C GLN A 270 -34.37 14.18 -43.08
N GLU A 271 -33.52 15.22 -43.14
CA GLU A 271 -33.11 16.28 -42.17
C GLU A 271 -33.67 16.23 -40.71
N THR A 272 -33.04 16.72 -39.63
CA THR A 272 -32.14 17.86 -39.41
C THR A 272 -31.58 17.82 -37.96
N GLU A 273 -30.50 18.58 -37.77
CA GLU A 273 -29.82 19.08 -36.55
C GLU A 273 -30.78 19.53 -35.41
N SER A 274 -30.46 19.65 -34.12
CA SER A 274 -29.34 20.33 -33.43
C SER A 274 -29.65 20.33 -31.91
N SER A 275 -28.65 20.58 -31.05
CA SER A 275 -28.67 21.39 -29.80
C SER A 275 -29.74 21.06 -28.71
N SER A 276 -29.51 20.97 -27.40
CA SER A 276 -28.67 21.69 -26.45
C SER A 276 -28.84 20.99 -25.09
N PHE A 277 -27.89 21.21 -24.19
CA PHE A 277 -28.03 21.04 -22.75
C PHE A 277 -29.31 21.68 -22.20
N ASP A 278 -29.93 21.06 -21.20
CA ASP A 278 -30.53 21.81 -20.09
C ASP A 278 -30.58 21.03 -18.77
N ILE A 279 -30.18 21.76 -17.73
CA ILE A 279 -30.24 21.46 -16.30
C ILE A 279 -31.61 21.89 -15.81
N VAL A 280 -32.31 21.06 -15.04
CA VAL A 280 -33.45 21.53 -14.22
C VAL A 280 -33.37 20.92 -12.83
N SER A 281 -33.13 21.81 -11.87
CA SER A 281 -33.53 21.69 -10.46
C SER A 281 -35.00 22.13 -10.36
N ASP A 282 -35.82 21.46 -9.56
CA ASP A 282 -36.50 22.12 -8.43
C ASP A 282 -37.45 21.19 -7.66
N SER A 283 -37.37 21.36 -6.34
CA SER A 283 -38.33 20.95 -5.30
C SER A 283 -39.71 21.58 -5.53
N ASN A 284 -40.79 20.88 -5.18
CA ASN A 284 -41.64 21.14 -3.99
C ASN A 284 -42.89 20.22 -3.98
N SER A 285 -43.14 19.53 -2.86
CA SER A 285 -44.28 19.70 -1.91
C SER A 285 -45.62 19.11 -2.37
N GLU A 286 -46.04 18.01 -1.72
CA GLU A 286 -47.21 17.93 -0.80
C GLU A 286 -48.46 17.46 -1.58
N GLU A 287 -49.33 16.55 -1.14
CA GLU A 287 -49.60 15.96 0.18
C GLU A 287 -50.55 14.73 0.00
N GLU A 288 -50.60 13.88 1.05
CA GLU A 288 -51.78 13.10 1.50
C GLU A 288 -52.27 11.87 0.68
N HIS A 289 -52.71 10.73 1.24
CA HIS A 289 -53.10 10.35 2.60
C HIS A 289 -53.17 8.81 2.74
N GLU A 290 -53.05 8.33 3.99
CA GLU A 290 -53.61 7.08 4.58
C GLU A 290 -52.99 5.72 4.20
N SER A 291 -52.72 4.77 5.09
CA SER A 291 -53.13 4.52 6.49
C SER A 291 -52.23 3.40 7.06
N PHE A 292 -52.00 3.37 8.38
CA PHE A 292 -52.19 2.19 9.26
C PHE A 292 -51.68 2.47 10.68
N HIS A 293 -52.63 2.43 11.62
CA HIS A 293 -52.53 2.58 13.08
C HIS A 293 -52.40 1.17 13.71
N TRP A 294 -51.57 0.89 14.72
CA TRP A 294 -51.76 1.02 16.18
C TRP A 294 -50.43 0.56 16.84
N GLY A 295 -49.82 1.23 17.82
CA GLY A 295 -50.31 1.58 19.17
C GLY A 295 -50.04 0.39 20.12
N ALA A 296 -49.56 0.51 21.35
CA ALA A 296 -49.03 1.60 22.15
C ALA A 296 -48.24 0.98 23.33
N VAL A 297 -47.42 1.82 23.95
CA VAL A 297 -46.65 1.62 25.18
C VAL A 297 -47.57 1.55 26.41
N THR A 298 -47.13 0.89 27.49
CA THR A 298 -47.26 1.42 28.86
C THR A 298 -46.09 0.98 29.73
N GLU A 299 -45.42 1.97 30.31
CA GLU A 299 -44.57 1.86 31.50
C GLU A 299 -45.42 1.67 32.75
N GLU A 300 -44.90 0.89 33.70
CA GLU A 300 -44.81 1.20 35.14
C GLU A 300 -43.44 0.72 35.63
#